data_AF-A0A965PEP4-F1
#
_entry.id   AF-A0A965PEP4-F1
#
_cell.length_a   1.000
_cell.length_b   1.000
_cell.length_c   1.000
_cell.angle_alpha   90.00
_cell.angle_beta   90.00
_cell.angle_gamma   90.00
#
_symmetry.space_group_name_H-M   'P 1'
#
loop_
_entity.id
_entity.type
_entity.pdbx_description
1 polymer ?
#
loop_
_entity_poly.entity_id
_entity_poly.type
_entity_poly.pdbx_seq_one_letter_code
_entity_poly.pdbx_strand_id
1 'polypeptide(L)'
;ETIQYAIEEAKYIIEIPAQTVQARIIDLIQNQEINELDTIAGAMSQHREVVRVWLNRMIEEGILSHRTQTLEERAPGARGPARTYYKIA
;
A
#
# COMPACT_ATOMS: atom_id res chain seq x y z
N GLU A 1 -8.33 -7.00 -26.54
CA GLU A 1 -7.61 -5.75 -26.20
C GLU A 1 -7.24 -5.59 -24.73
N THR A 2 -7.76 -6.41 -23.81
CA THR A 2 -7.57 -6.24 -22.36
C THR A 2 -6.14 -6.48 -21.84
N ILE A 3 -5.35 -7.31 -22.53
CA ILE A 3 -3.98 -7.66 -22.10
C ILE A 3 -3.00 -6.51 -22.36
N GLN A 4 -3.21 -5.74 -23.44
CA GLN A 4 -2.31 -4.64 -23.82
C GLN A 4 -2.27 -3.55 -22.75
N TYR A 5 -3.43 -3.22 -22.18
CA TYR A 5 -3.58 -2.18 -21.16
C TYR A 5 -2.87 -2.54 -19.86
N ALA A 6 -2.99 -3.79 -19.41
CA ALA A 6 -2.31 -4.28 -18.20
C ALA A 6 -0.78 -4.26 -18.33
N ILE A 7 -0.25 -4.46 -19.55
CA ILE A 7 1.19 -4.42 -19.82
C ILE A 7 1.71 -2.97 -19.84
N GLU A 8 0.96 -2.03 -20.39
CA GLU A 8 1.35 -0.61 -20.39
C GLU A 8 1.30 0.00 -18.98
N GLU A 9 0.29 -0.34 -18.18
CA GLU A 9 0.20 0.09 -16.78
C GLU A 9 1.36 -0.47 -15.95
N ALA A 10 1.77 -1.73 -16.19
CA ALA A 10 2.95 -2.32 -15.56
C ALA A 10 4.26 -1.62 -15.95
N LYS A 11 4.39 -1.12 -17.19
CA LYS A 11 5.60 -0.41 -17.65
C LYS A 11 5.79 0.93 -16.94
N TYR A 12 4.71 1.69 -16.73
CA TYR A 12 4.79 3.00 -16.07
C TYR A 12 5.27 2.90 -14.60
N ILE A 13 4.96 1.78 -13.93
CA ILE A 13 5.40 1.51 -12.54
C ILE A 13 6.94 1.36 -12.44
N ILE A 14 7.62 1.00 -13.52
CA ILE A 14 9.07 0.71 -13.55
C ILE A 14 9.90 1.99 -13.78
N GLU A 15 9.29 3.09 -14.28
CA GLU A 15 10.01 4.32 -14.63
C GLU A 15 10.24 5.26 -13.44
N ILE A 16 9.48 5.12 -12.35
CA ILE A 16 9.79 5.80 -11.09
C ILE A 16 10.92 5.01 -10.42
N PRO A 17 12.05 5.63 -10.02
CA PRO A 17 13.14 4.88 -9.39
C PRO A 17 12.58 4.14 -8.17
N ALA A 18 12.57 2.80 -8.20
CA ALA A 18 11.97 1.94 -7.18
C ALA A 18 12.34 2.33 -5.73
N GLN A 19 13.56 2.83 -5.56
CA GLN A 19 14.10 3.31 -4.30
C GLN A 19 13.33 4.52 -3.73
N THR A 20 12.73 5.35 -4.60
CA THR A 20 11.94 6.53 -4.19
C THR A 20 10.53 6.16 -3.72
N VAL A 21 9.91 5.14 -4.32
CA VAL A 21 8.57 4.67 -3.93
C VAL A 21 8.64 4.00 -2.56
N GLN A 22 9.58 3.08 -2.38
CA GLN A 22 9.80 2.40 -1.11
C GLN A 22 10.14 3.39 0.01
N ALA A 23 11.09 4.30 -0.22
CA ALA A 23 11.47 5.31 0.76
C ALA A 23 10.28 6.21 1.15
N ARG A 24 9.44 6.58 0.18
CA ARG A 24 8.24 7.37 0.43
C ARG A 24 7.20 6.60 1.24
N ILE A 25 6.99 5.33 0.97
CA ILE A 25 6.08 4.47 1.77
C ILE A 25 6.59 4.37 3.21
N ILE A 26 7.89 4.19 3.40
CA ILE A 26 8.50 4.15 4.74
C ILE A 26 8.28 5.48 5.47
N ASP A 27 8.53 6.61 4.82
CA ASP A 27 8.31 7.94 5.40
C ASP A 27 6.85 8.16 5.82
N LEU A 28 5.89 7.78 4.96
CA LEU A 28 4.46 7.88 5.25
C LEU A 28 4.06 7.05 6.48
N ILE A 29 4.55 5.81 6.58
CA ILE A 29 4.21 4.92 7.69
C ILE A 29 4.90 5.38 8.99
N GLN A 30 6.18 5.73 8.92
CA GLN A 30 7.01 5.99 10.10
C GLN A 30 6.84 7.41 10.66
N ASN A 31 6.77 8.42 9.78
CA ASN A 31 6.78 9.83 10.19
C ASN A 31 5.40 10.48 10.18
N GLN A 32 4.48 9.96 9.37
CA GLN A 32 3.14 10.55 9.18
C GLN A 32 2.00 9.65 9.70
N GLU A 33 2.33 8.45 10.18
CA GLU A 33 1.36 7.44 10.66
C GLU A 33 0.31 7.05 9.61
N ILE A 34 0.60 7.26 8.33
CA ILE A 34 -0.27 6.89 7.20
C ILE A 34 0.06 5.46 6.81
N ASN A 35 -0.74 4.53 7.33
CA ASN A 35 -0.43 3.10 7.28
C ASN A 35 -1.56 2.21 6.76
N GLU A 36 -2.59 2.78 6.12
CA GLU A 36 -3.62 2.03 5.41
C GLU A 36 -3.44 2.15 3.89
N LEU A 37 -3.72 1.08 3.13
CA LEU A 37 -3.52 1.04 1.67
C LEU A 37 -4.13 2.24 0.94
N ASP A 38 -5.41 2.55 1.20
CA ASP A 38 -6.12 3.60 0.48
C ASP A 38 -5.57 5.00 0.84
N THR A 39 -5.16 5.18 2.10
CA THR A 39 -4.55 6.44 2.56
C THR A 39 -3.14 6.65 2.01
N ILE A 40 -2.33 5.59 1.94
CA ILE A 40 -1.00 5.63 1.31
C ILE A 40 -1.16 5.94 -0.18
N ALA A 41 -2.09 5.29 -0.88
CA ALA A 41 -2.37 5.55 -2.28
C ALA A 41 -2.78 7.01 -2.53
N GLY A 42 -3.67 7.55 -1.68
CA GLY A 42 -4.05 8.96 -1.69
C GLY A 42 -2.86 9.91 -1.49
N ALA A 43 -2.05 9.68 -0.44
CA ALA A 43 -0.88 10.49 -0.10
C ALA A 43 0.22 10.46 -1.18
N MET A 44 0.31 9.34 -1.91
CA MET A 44 1.24 9.19 -3.03
C MET A 44 0.69 9.74 -4.35
N SER A 45 -0.61 10.05 -4.41
CA SER A 45 -1.34 10.34 -5.66
C SER A 45 -1.15 9.24 -6.71
N GLN A 46 -1.24 7.98 -6.25
CA GLN A 46 -1.02 6.79 -7.07
C GLN A 46 -2.26 5.89 -7.06
N HIS A 47 -2.35 5.01 -8.07
CA HIS A 47 -3.44 4.05 -8.12
C HIS A 47 -3.29 3.00 -7.02
N ARG A 48 -4.42 2.62 -6.41
CA ARG A 48 -4.47 1.68 -5.28
C ARG A 48 -3.77 0.35 -5.59
N GLU A 49 -4.00 -0.19 -6.79
CA GLU A 49 -3.44 -1.49 -7.19
C GLU A 49 -1.91 -1.44 -7.32
N VAL A 50 -1.38 -0.31 -7.80
CA VAL A 50 0.07 -0.08 -7.91
C VAL A 50 0.71 -0.07 -6.51
N VAL A 51 0.13 0.70 -5.59
CA VAL A 51 0.62 0.77 -4.20
C VAL A 51 0.51 -0.58 -3.51
N ARG A 52 -0.56 -1.36 -3.77
CA ARG A 52 -0.71 -2.71 -3.24
C ARG A 52 0.44 -3.63 -3.69
N VAL A 53 0.83 -3.57 -4.97
CA VAL A 53 1.96 -4.37 -5.48
C VAL A 53 3.26 -4.02 -4.74
N TRP A 54 3.53 -2.72 -4.54
CA TRP A 54 4.71 -2.29 -3.78
C TRP A 54 4.67 -2.73 -2.32
N LEU A 55 3.54 -2.58 -1.64
CA LEU A 55 3.40 -3.00 -0.24
C LEU A 55 3.56 -4.52 -0.09
N ASN A 56 2.97 -5.30 -1.00
CA ASN A 56 3.14 -6.76 -1.00
C ASN A 56 4.61 -7.14 -1.21
N ARG A 57 5.30 -6.51 -2.16
CA ARG A 57 6.72 -6.72 -2.39
C ARG A 57 7.57 -6.37 -1.16
N MET A 58 7.28 -5.25 -0.51
CA MET A 58 7.99 -4.84 0.72
C MET A 58 7.73 -5.81 1.89
N ILE A 59 6.57 -6.46 1.94
CA ILE A 59 6.29 -7.54 2.90
C ILE A 59 7.10 -8.79 2.57
N GLU A 60 7.13 -9.19 1.29
CA GLU A 60 7.91 -10.34 0.82
C GLU A 60 9.42 -10.16 1.07
N GLU A 61 9.92 -8.93 0.90
CA GLU A 61 11.31 -8.54 1.20
C GLU A 61 11.58 -8.38 2.70
N GLY A 62 10.57 -8.50 3.56
CA GLY A 62 10.70 -8.41 5.03
C GLY A 62 10.92 -6.99 5.56
N ILE A 63 10.65 -5.95 4.75
CA ILE A 63 10.76 -4.55 5.15
C ILE A 63 9.52 -4.11 5.93
N LEU A 64 8.35 -4.61 5.51
CA LEU A 64 7.07 -4.34 6.16
C LEU A 64 6.48 -5.62 6.74
N SER A 65 5.65 -5.43 7.75
CA SER A 65 4.66 -6.42 8.16
C SER A 65 3.28 -5.78 8.13
N HIS A 66 2.25 -6.62 8.07
CA HIS A 66 0.86 -6.15 8.07
C HIS A 66 0.10 -6.75 9.26
N ARG A 67 -0.90 -6.01 9.72
CA ARG A 67 -1.85 -6.46 10.73
C ARG A 67 -3.26 -6.14 10.26
N THR A 68 -4.12 -7.13 10.33
CA THR A 68 -5.55 -6.94 10.08
C THR A 68 -6.23 -6.34 11.31
N GLN A 69 -7.14 -5.39 11.08
CA GLN A 69 -7.98 -4.82 12.12
C GLN A 69 -8.76 -5.91 12.85
N THR A 70 -8.69 -5.87 14.18
CA THR A 70 -9.43 -6.78 15.06
C THR A 70 -10.89 -6.35 15.17
N LEU A 71 -11.76 -7.24 15.65
CA LEU A 71 -13.18 -6.92 15.87
C LEU A 71 -13.38 -5.82 16.93
N GLU A 72 -12.51 -5.79 17.94
CA GLU A 72 -12.55 -4.83 19.05
C GLU A 72 -12.21 -3.40 18.62
N GLU A 73 -11.40 -3.26 17.56
CA GLU A 73 -11.01 -1.97 16.97
C GLU A 73 -12.06 -1.41 16.00
N ARG A 74 -13.14 -2.15 15.74
CA ARG A 74 -14.22 -1.67 14.89
C ARG A 74 -15.19 -0.84 15.73
N ALA A 75 -15.54 0.34 15.22
CA ALA A 75 -16.61 1.12 15.82
C ALA A 75 -17.91 0.29 15.83
N PRO A 76 -18.73 0.37 16.91
CA PRO A 76 -20.01 -0.32 16.99
C PRO A 76 -20.89 0.02 15.77
N GLY A 77 -21.29 -1.00 15.02
CA GLY A 77 -22.10 -0.84 13.80
C GLY A 77 -21.31 -0.55 12.51
N ALA A 78 -19.98 -0.52 12.55
CA ALA A 78 -19.15 -0.37 11.36
C ALA A 78 -19.40 -1.53 10.36
N ARG A 79 -19.89 -1.17 9.17
CA ARG A 79 -20.09 -2.10 8.05
C ARG A 79 -18.91 -2.00 7.10
N GLY A 80 -18.32 -3.13 6.74
CA GLY A 80 -17.21 -3.19 5.79
C GLY A 80 -16.18 -4.30 6.09
N PRO A 81 -15.25 -4.55 5.14
CA PRO A 81 -14.14 -5.46 5.34
C PRO A 81 -13.21 -4.95 6.45
N ALA A 82 -12.40 -5.86 7.01
CA ALA A 82 -11.38 -5.47 7.98
C ALA A 82 -10.33 -4.59 7.29
N ARG A 83 -9.92 -3.51 7.94
CA ARG A 83 -8.79 -2.70 7.46
C ARG A 83 -7.48 -3.47 7.62
N THR A 84 -6.53 -3.18 6.76
CA THR A 84 -5.15 -3.71 6.86
C THR A 84 -4.23 -2.55 7.15
N TYR A 85 -3.48 -2.66 8.24
CA TYR A 85 -2.48 -1.69 8.66
C TYR A 85 -1.09 -2.24 8.39
N TYR A 86 -0.20 -1.39 7.89
CA TYR A 86 1.19 -1.72 7.60
C TYR A 86 2.11 -1.14 8.69
N LYS A 87 3.19 -1.84 9.02
CA LYS A 87 4.22 -1.36 9.94
C LYS A 87 5.60 -1.76 9.44
N ILE A 88 6.63 -0.99 9.81
CA ILE A 88 8.02 -1.39 9.57
C ILE A 88 8.30 -2.65 10.40
N ALA A 89 8.91 -3.66 9.77
CA ALA A 89 9.21 -4.96 10.38
C ALA A 89 10.33 -4.87 11.43
#